data_AF-A0A8U0M480-F1
#
_entry.id   AF-A0A8U0M480-F1
#
_cell.length_a   1.000
_cell.length_b   1.000
_cell.length_c   1.000
_cell.angle_alpha   90.00
_cell.angle_beta   90.00
_cell.angle_gamma   90.00
#
_symmetry.space_group_name_H-M   'P 1'
#
loop_
_entity.id
_entity.type
_entity.pdbx_description
1 polymer ?
#
loop_
_entity_poly.entity_id
_entity_poly.type
_entity_poly.pdbx_seq_one_letter_code
_entity_poly.pdbx_strand_id
1 'polypeptide(L)'
;MKLLLSLFLLGASLVATAQTSTYSTTHSQINDDDKTLSIQIDGQRNGQPIKYNRTFNVASLNKTEREALKNRVLDSLGLGEAPPTPPVPLAAATATNQTKVTFVCPTCSGKTKLAINGDGYSLERELTIKKDKTGFPFVVDMKPGKYIYTYWQNGVEQMQLPFTVKAGEPNEVIVK
;
A
#
# COMPACT_ATOMS: atom_id res chain seq x y z
N MET A 1 -66.08 -13.83 -7.28
CA MET A 1 -65.16 -12.67 -7.27
C MET A 1 -64.26 -12.76 -6.03
N LYS A 2 -63.08 -13.40 -6.11
CA LYS A 2 -62.02 -13.37 -5.06
C LYS A 2 -60.78 -14.23 -5.41
N LEU A 3 -60.49 -14.47 -6.69
CA LEU A 3 -59.40 -15.38 -7.09
C LEU A 3 -58.55 -14.83 -8.25
N LEU A 4 -58.51 -13.50 -8.42
CA LEU A 4 -57.75 -12.86 -9.50
C LEU A 4 -56.71 -11.83 -9.02
N LEU A 5 -56.52 -11.65 -7.71
CA LEU A 5 -55.54 -10.67 -7.19
C LEU A 5 -54.20 -11.26 -6.76
N SER A 6 -54.00 -12.59 -6.84
CA SER A 6 -52.83 -13.24 -6.23
C SER A 6 -51.64 -13.45 -7.17
N LEU A 7 -51.72 -13.07 -8.45
CA LEU A 7 -50.75 -13.51 -9.47
C LEU A 7 -49.77 -12.43 -9.97
N PHE A 8 -49.65 -11.29 -9.29
CA PHE A 8 -48.86 -10.15 -9.79
C PHE A 8 -47.59 -9.81 -8.98
N LEU A 9 -47.12 -10.70 -8.09
CA LEU A 9 -45.95 -10.44 -7.25
C LEU A 9 -44.82 -11.49 -7.39
N LEU A 10 -44.58 -11.97 -8.61
CA LEU A 10 -43.36 -12.71 -8.96
C LEU A 10 -42.62 -11.96 -10.07
N GLY A 11 -41.59 -11.19 -9.74
CA GLY A 11 -40.76 -10.60 -10.80
C GLY A 11 -39.93 -9.38 -10.44
N ALA A 12 -39.10 -9.46 -9.41
CA ALA A 12 -37.89 -8.65 -9.22
C ALA A 12 -37.24 -9.20 -7.94
N SER A 13 -35.98 -9.59 -7.85
CA SER A 13 -34.81 -9.17 -8.62
C SER A 13 -33.66 -10.07 -8.19
N LEU A 14 -33.20 -10.97 -9.07
CA LEU A 14 -31.91 -11.62 -8.94
C LEU A 14 -30.88 -10.80 -9.72
N VAL A 15 -30.48 -9.65 -9.19
CA VAL A 15 -29.21 -9.05 -9.57
C VAL A 15 -28.14 -9.73 -8.73
N ALA A 16 -27.56 -10.80 -9.27
CA ALA A 16 -26.30 -11.33 -8.79
C ALA A 16 -25.22 -10.28 -9.13
N THR A 17 -24.98 -9.34 -8.23
CA THR A 17 -23.77 -8.50 -8.30
C THR A 17 -22.59 -9.37 -7.89
N ALA A 18 -22.03 -10.11 -8.85
CA ALA A 18 -20.65 -10.56 -8.77
C ALA A 18 -19.73 -9.35 -8.97
N GLN A 19 -19.80 -8.39 -8.04
CA GLN A 19 -18.74 -7.41 -7.85
C GLN A 19 -17.65 -8.09 -7.03
N THR A 20 -16.97 -9.07 -7.61
CA THR A 20 -15.62 -9.40 -7.16
C THR A 20 -14.73 -8.31 -7.73
N SER A 21 -14.70 -7.16 -7.06
CA SER A 21 -13.50 -6.33 -7.07
C SER A 21 -12.33 -7.29 -6.92
N THR A 22 -11.49 -7.36 -7.95
CA THR A 22 -10.27 -8.16 -7.94
C THR A 22 -9.34 -7.50 -6.93
N TYR A 23 -9.62 -7.73 -5.64
CA TYR A 23 -8.78 -7.34 -4.54
C TYR A 23 -7.52 -8.18 -4.68
N SER A 24 -6.39 -7.54 -4.96
CA SER A 24 -5.09 -8.20 -4.84
C SER A 24 -4.82 -8.40 -3.35
N THR A 25 -5.10 -9.60 -2.84
CA THR A 25 -4.72 -10.02 -1.50
C THR A 25 -3.33 -10.62 -1.56
N THR A 26 -2.32 -9.77 -1.68
CA THR A 26 -0.91 -10.20 -1.64
C THR A 26 -0.37 -9.97 -0.23
N HIS A 27 -0.05 -11.06 0.47
CA HIS A 27 0.75 -11.02 1.69
C HIS A 27 2.23 -11.11 1.29
N SER A 28 2.99 -10.05 1.52
CA SER A 28 4.43 -10.02 1.23
C SER A 28 5.24 -9.82 2.50
N GLN A 29 6.21 -10.69 2.73
CA GLN A 29 7.21 -10.56 3.78
C GLN A 29 8.59 -10.45 3.11
N ILE A 30 9.25 -9.31 3.29
CA ILE A 30 10.59 -9.06 2.76
C ILE A 30 11.51 -8.77 3.95
N ASN A 31 12.54 -9.60 4.11
CA ASN A 31 13.56 -9.42 5.14
C ASN A 31 14.93 -9.23 4.47
N ASP A 32 15.57 -8.09 4.74
CA ASP A 32 16.95 -7.79 4.33
C ASP A 32 17.79 -7.58 5.60
N ASP A 33 18.77 -8.46 5.82
CA ASP A 33 19.70 -8.40 6.96
C ASP A 33 21.14 -8.05 6.53
N ASP A 34 21.29 -7.39 5.37
CA ASP A 34 22.55 -7.04 4.69
C ASP A 34 23.37 -8.25 4.20
N LYS A 35 23.07 -9.47 4.64
CA LYS A 35 23.73 -10.71 4.21
C LYS A 35 22.81 -11.56 3.33
N THR A 36 21.52 -11.53 3.65
CA THR A 36 20.48 -12.30 3.01
C THR A 36 19.27 -11.41 2.72
N LEU A 37 18.67 -11.63 1.56
CA LEU A 37 17.41 -11.04 1.16
C LEU A 37 16.40 -12.17 1.01
N SER A 38 15.44 -12.27 1.93
CA SER A 38 14.36 -13.25 1.88
C SER A 38 13.06 -12.58 1.44
N ILE A 39 12.44 -13.11 0.39
CA ILE A 39 11.20 -12.58 -0.20
C ILE A 39 10.18 -13.71 -0.23
N GLN A 40 9.11 -13.55 0.55
CA GLN A 40 7.95 -14.44 0.58
C GLN A 40 6.72 -13.66 0.15
N ILE A 41 6.01 -14.19 -0.85
CA ILE A 41 4.82 -13.57 -1.41
C ILE A 41 3.80 -14.67 -1.69
N ASP A 42 2.66 -14.58 -1.02
CA ASP A 42 1.50 -15.43 -1.25
C ASP A 42 0.29 -14.54 -1.55
N GLY A 43 -0.47 -14.87 -2.59
CA GLY A 43 -1.66 -14.10 -2.91
C GLY A 43 -2.22 -14.38 -4.28
N GLN A 44 -3.05 -13.46 -4.76
CA GLN A 44 -3.56 -13.48 -6.13
C GLN A 44 -3.43 -12.10 -6.79
N ARG A 45 -3.11 -12.09 -8.08
CA ARG A 45 -3.10 -10.89 -8.94
C ARG A 45 -3.79 -11.22 -10.25
N ASN A 46 -4.78 -10.42 -10.66
CA ASN A 46 -5.57 -10.66 -11.88
C ASN A 46 -6.18 -12.08 -11.92
N GLY A 47 -6.57 -12.63 -10.76
CA GLY A 47 -7.09 -14.00 -10.62
C GLY A 47 -6.05 -15.12 -10.75
N GLN A 48 -4.76 -14.79 -10.90
CA GLN A 48 -3.67 -15.76 -10.92
C GLN A 48 -3.02 -15.87 -9.53
N PRO A 49 -2.86 -17.08 -8.98
CA PRO A 49 -2.17 -17.27 -7.71
C PRO A 49 -0.68 -16.97 -7.86
N ILE A 50 -0.17 -16.12 -6.97
CA ILE A 50 1.25 -15.86 -6.81
C ILE A 50 1.70 -16.60 -5.56
N LYS A 51 2.66 -17.52 -5.72
CA LYS A 51 3.36 -18.18 -4.62
C LYS A 51 4.85 -18.10 -4.88
N TYR A 52 5.55 -17.30 -4.09
CA TYR A 52 6.96 -17.04 -4.24
C TYR A 52 7.64 -17.09 -2.88
N ASN A 53 8.69 -17.89 -2.76
CA ASN A 53 9.50 -17.96 -1.55
C ASN A 53 10.95 -18.21 -1.97
N ARG A 54 11.79 -17.18 -1.88
CA ARG A 54 13.22 -17.30 -2.17
C ARG A 54 14.06 -16.45 -1.24
N THR A 55 15.26 -16.95 -0.97
CA THR A 55 16.32 -16.25 -0.24
C THR A 55 17.54 -16.11 -1.13
N PHE A 56 18.10 -14.90 -1.17
CA PHE A 56 19.29 -14.55 -1.92
C PHE A 56 20.43 -14.24 -0.96
N ASN A 57 21.64 -14.69 -1.28
CA ASN A 57 22.84 -14.16 -0.64
C ASN A 57 23.16 -12.79 -1.25
N VAL A 58 23.17 -11.76 -0.42
CA VAL A 58 23.37 -10.36 -0.82
C VAL A 58 24.52 -9.70 -0.06
N ALA A 59 25.33 -10.49 0.66
CA ALA A 59 26.45 -9.99 1.46
C ALA A 59 27.49 -9.19 0.65
N SER A 60 27.58 -9.45 -0.66
CA SER A 60 28.47 -8.73 -1.58
C SER A 60 27.81 -7.54 -2.28
N LEU A 61 26.51 -7.30 -2.06
CA LEU A 61 25.75 -6.26 -2.75
C LEU A 61 25.66 -5.01 -1.89
N ASN A 62 25.88 -3.86 -2.52
CA ASN A 62 25.60 -2.57 -1.90
C ASN A 62 24.07 -2.32 -1.84
N LYS A 63 23.67 -1.31 -1.07
CA LYS A 63 22.24 -0.98 -0.85
C LYS A 63 21.47 -0.78 -2.17
N THR A 64 22.05 -0.10 -3.15
CA THR A 64 21.41 0.16 -4.44
C THR A 64 21.20 -1.13 -5.22
N GLU A 65 22.18 -2.03 -5.21
CA GLU A 65 22.09 -3.33 -5.89
C GLU A 65 21.07 -4.26 -5.23
N ARG A 66 20.95 -4.24 -3.90
CA ARG A 66 19.92 -5.00 -3.18
C ARG A 66 18.52 -4.50 -3.48
N GLU A 67 18.33 -3.18 -3.51
CA GLU A 67 17.06 -2.57 -3.90
C GLU A 67 16.71 -2.88 -5.37
N ALA A 68 17.68 -2.85 -6.28
CA ALA A 68 17.49 -3.24 -7.67
C ALA A 68 17.11 -4.72 -7.81
N LEU A 69 17.72 -5.61 -7.01
CA LEU A 69 17.37 -7.03 -6.97
C LEU A 69 15.94 -7.24 -6.46
N LYS A 70 15.55 -6.57 -5.38
CA LYS A 70 14.19 -6.61 -4.84
C LYS A 70 13.17 -6.17 -5.89
N ASN A 71 13.40 -5.02 -6.53
CA ASN A 71 12.50 -4.49 -7.55
C ASN A 71 12.38 -5.44 -8.74
N ARG A 72 13.50 -5.98 -9.25
CA ARG A 72 13.48 -6.97 -10.33
C ARG A 72 12.66 -8.21 -9.97
N VAL A 73 12.77 -8.70 -8.73
CA VAL A 73 11.96 -9.85 -8.27
C VAL A 73 10.48 -9.48 -8.27
N LEU A 74 10.11 -8.31 -7.74
CA LEU A 74 8.72 -7.85 -7.73
C LEU A 74 8.19 -7.65 -9.16
N ASP A 75 8.95 -7.04 -10.05
CA ASP A 75 8.62 -6.86 -11.47
C ASP A 75 8.36 -8.21 -12.16
N SER A 76 9.19 -9.22 -11.88
CA SER A 76 9.02 -10.57 -12.44
C SER A 76 7.74 -11.26 -11.99
N LEU A 77 7.22 -10.89 -10.82
CA LEU A 77 5.94 -11.35 -10.28
C LEU A 77 4.76 -10.46 -10.72
N GLY A 78 5.04 -9.49 -11.60
CA GLY A 78 4.10 -8.47 -12.03
C GLY A 78 3.75 -7.48 -10.94
N LEU A 79 4.41 -7.50 -9.78
CA LEU A 79 4.18 -6.62 -8.62
C LEU A 79 4.96 -5.32 -8.68
N GLY A 80 5.78 -5.14 -9.72
CA GLY A 80 6.52 -3.93 -10.02
C GLY A 80 5.65 -2.70 -10.26
N GLU A 81 6.16 -1.52 -9.93
CA GLU A 81 5.67 -0.28 -10.54
C GLU A 81 5.94 -0.30 -12.05
N ALA A 82 5.14 0.41 -12.84
CA ALA A 82 5.31 0.47 -14.29
C ALA A 82 6.76 0.83 -14.68
N PRO A 83 7.31 0.26 -15.77
CA PRO A 83 8.73 0.42 -16.10
C PRO A 83 9.18 1.89 -16.11
N PRO A 84 10.34 2.22 -15.53
CA PRO A 84 10.87 3.57 -15.64
C PRO A 84 11.11 3.89 -17.12
N THR A 85 10.54 5.00 -17.57
CA THR A 85 10.75 5.53 -18.92
C THR A 85 12.25 5.81 -19.11
N PRO A 86 12.85 5.58 -20.30
CA PRO A 86 14.28 5.76 -20.53
C PRO A 86 14.80 7.13 -20.07
N PRO A 87 16.07 7.23 -19.62
CA PRO A 87 16.61 8.47 -19.07
C PRO A 87 16.63 9.55 -20.15
N VAL A 88 15.76 10.55 -19.98
CA VAL A 88 15.78 11.77 -20.79
C VAL A 88 16.90 12.66 -20.24
N PRO A 89 17.73 13.28 -21.11
CA PRO A 89 18.82 14.16 -20.71
C PRO A 89 18.39 15.23 -19.70
N LEU A 90 19.29 15.46 -18.74
CA LEU A 90 19.18 16.29 -17.55
C LEU A 90 18.95 17.79 -17.88
N ALA A 91 17.79 18.16 -18.43
CA ALA A 91 17.46 19.55 -18.73
C ALA A 91 15.93 19.77 -18.86
N ALA A 92 15.19 19.57 -17.77
CA ALA A 92 13.93 20.28 -17.47
C ALA A 92 13.34 19.71 -16.17
N ALA A 93 13.81 20.22 -15.04
CA ALA A 93 13.03 20.13 -13.81
C ALA A 93 11.82 21.07 -13.96
N THR A 94 10.63 20.51 -14.15
CA THR A 94 9.38 21.19 -13.77
C THR A 94 8.21 20.21 -13.65
N ALA A 95 7.51 20.33 -12.51
CA ALA A 95 6.19 19.78 -12.17
C ALA A 95 6.09 18.31 -11.73
N THR A 96 6.74 17.97 -10.62
CA THR A 96 6.23 16.94 -9.72
C THR A 96 4.87 17.38 -9.18
N ASN A 97 3.78 16.81 -9.69
CA ASN A 97 2.44 16.88 -9.07
C ASN A 97 2.37 16.06 -7.76
N GLN A 98 3.42 16.12 -6.93
CA GLN A 98 3.52 15.45 -5.64
C GLN A 98 3.41 16.53 -4.57
N THR A 99 2.54 16.30 -3.60
CA THR A 99 2.31 17.20 -2.47
C THR A 99 2.80 16.53 -1.19
N LYS A 100 3.40 17.32 -0.31
CA LYS A 100 3.88 16.85 0.99
C LYS A 100 2.71 16.57 1.91
N VAL A 101 2.65 15.35 2.42
CA VAL A 101 1.68 14.91 3.42
C VAL A 101 2.42 14.63 4.71
N THR A 102 2.04 15.32 5.77
CA THR A 102 2.62 15.15 7.11
C THR A 102 1.72 14.22 7.92
N PHE A 103 2.27 13.10 8.36
CA PHE A 103 1.61 12.22 9.32
C PHE A 103 2.06 12.60 10.71
N VAL A 104 1.09 12.89 11.58
CA VAL A 104 1.32 13.29 12.97
C VAL A 104 0.62 12.30 13.88
N CYS A 105 1.33 11.79 14.88
CA CYS A 105 0.72 10.96 15.91
C CYS A 105 1.21 11.40 17.29
N PRO A 106 0.42 12.23 18.02
CA PRO A 106 0.83 12.76 19.32
C PRO A 106 0.88 11.69 20.42
N THR A 107 0.08 10.63 20.29
CA THR A 107 -0.17 9.60 21.31
C THR A 107 0.51 8.26 20.99
N CYS A 108 1.08 8.11 19.79
CA CYS A 108 1.72 6.86 19.38
C CYS A 108 2.91 6.52 20.26
N SER A 109 2.94 5.30 20.78
CA SER A 109 4.04 4.75 21.56
C SER A 109 4.20 3.26 21.33
N GLY A 110 5.40 2.72 21.60
CA GLY A 110 5.68 1.30 21.41
C GLY A 110 5.93 0.93 19.95
N LYS A 111 5.57 -0.29 19.56
CA LYS A 111 5.71 -0.76 18.18
C LYS A 111 4.49 -0.31 17.39
N THR A 112 4.70 0.47 16.34
CA THR A 112 3.63 0.97 15.50
C THR A 112 3.86 0.58 14.05
N LYS A 113 2.77 0.33 13.33
CA LYS A 113 2.79 0.11 11.88
C LYS A 113 1.78 1.07 11.26
N LEU A 114 2.16 1.72 10.17
CA LEU A 114 1.26 2.52 9.34
C LEU A 114 1.35 2.01 7.90
N ALA A 115 0.22 1.61 7.35
CA ALA A 115 0.07 1.31 5.93
C ALA A 115 -0.79 2.39 5.28
N ILE A 116 -0.44 2.82 4.07
CA ILE A 116 -1.18 3.79 3.28
C ILE A 116 -1.44 3.13 1.93
N ASN A 117 -2.69 3.08 1.50
CA ASN A 117 -3.09 2.48 0.23
C ASN A 117 -4.11 3.36 -0.49
N GLY A 118 -3.95 3.59 -1.79
CA GLY A 118 -4.92 4.32 -2.61
C GLY A 118 -4.31 4.83 -3.91
N ASP A 119 -5.11 4.99 -4.96
CA ASP A 119 -4.70 5.55 -6.26
C ASP A 119 -3.38 4.98 -6.83
N GLY A 120 -3.17 3.66 -6.69
CA GLY A 120 -1.97 2.97 -7.15
C GLY A 120 -0.72 3.18 -6.26
N TYR A 121 -0.85 3.87 -5.15
CA TYR A 121 0.18 4.08 -4.14
C TYR A 121 0.01 3.09 -2.98
N SER A 122 1.12 2.49 -2.54
CA SER A 122 1.18 1.69 -1.32
C SER A 122 2.46 2.02 -0.56
N LEU A 123 2.33 2.31 0.74
CA LEU A 123 3.45 2.52 1.65
C LEU A 123 3.16 1.77 2.94
N GLU A 124 4.08 0.94 3.40
CA GLU A 124 4.06 0.40 4.76
C GLU A 124 5.28 0.89 5.52
N ARG A 125 5.08 1.32 6.77
CA ARG A 125 6.14 1.80 7.64
C ARG A 125 5.93 1.26 9.04
N GLU A 126 6.90 0.49 9.51
CA GLU A 126 6.96 0.03 10.89
C GLU A 126 7.96 0.88 11.68
N LEU A 127 7.57 1.30 12.88
CA LEU A 127 8.34 2.18 13.75
C LEU A 127 8.36 1.59 15.16
N THR A 128 9.50 1.66 15.82
CA THR A 128 9.59 1.41 17.26
C THR A 128 9.85 2.74 17.96
N ILE A 129 8.80 3.30 18.54
CA ILE A 129 8.85 4.61 19.21
C ILE A 129 9.30 4.38 20.65
N LYS A 130 10.55 4.75 20.93
CA LYS A 130 11.11 4.80 22.29
C LYS A 130 10.85 6.20 22.87
N LYS A 131 10.87 6.33 24.20
CA LYS A 131 10.64 7.61 24.93
C LYS A 131 11.44 8.80 24.40
N ASP A 132 12.57 8.55 23.73
CA ASP A 132 13.56 9.55 23.32
C ASP A 132 13.77 9.62 21.79
N LYS A 133 13.00 8.83 21.01
CA LYS A 133 13.04 8.83 19.53
C LYS A 133 11.64 8.92 18.97
N THR A 134 11.32 10.07 18.38
CA THR A 134 10.02 10.35 17.80
C THR A 134 9.94 9.72 16.40
N GLY A 135 9.05 8.72 16.24
CA GLY A 135 8.72 8.16 14.92
C GLY A 135 7.78 9.04 14.09
N PHE A 136 7.22 10.06 14.73
CA PHE A 136 6.33 11.08 14.16
C PHE A 136 6.79 12.47 14.62
N PRO A 137 6.46 13.55 13.88
CA PRO A 137 5.81 13.53 12.59
C PRO A 137 6.75 13.03 11.49
N PHE A 138 6.20 12.52 10.40
CA PHE A 138 6.98 12.24 9.20
C PHE A 138 6.27 12.72 7.95
N VAL A 139 7.06 13.06 6.93
CA VAL A 139 6.58 13.62 5.68
C VAL A 139 6.71 12.58 4.57
N VAL A 140 5.68 12.50 3.73
CA VAL A 140 5.62 11.64 2.55
C VAL A 140 5.20 12.48 1.36
N ASP A 141 5.91 12.36 0.25
CA ASP A 141 5.50 12.99 -1.01
C ASP A 141 4.45 12.09 -1.69
N MET A 142 3.20 12.57 -1.79
CA MET A 142 2.07 11.82 -2.34
C MET A 142 1.41 12.59 -3.47
N LYS A 143 0.86 11.89 -4.46
CA LYS A 143 0.03 12.56 -5.47
C LYS A 143 -1.30 12.99 -4.85
N PRO A 144 -1.97 14.03 -5.38
CA PRO A 144 -3.35 14.32 -5.03
C PRO A 144 -4.24 13.12 -5.33
N GLY A 145 -5.11 12.75 -4.40
CA GLY A 145 -5.84 11.48 -4.49
C GLY A 145 -6.58 11.09 -3.22
N LYS A 146 -7.31 9.98 -3.31
CA LYS A 146 -8.01 9.35 -2.19
C LYS A 146 -7.21 8.15 -1.69
N TYR A 147 -6.94 8.17 -0.40
CA TYR A 147 -6.12 7.16 0.26
C TYR A 147 -6.84 6.63 1.49
N ILE A 148 -6.41 5.47 1.94
CA ILE A 148 -6.77 4.87 3.21
C ILE A 148 -5.47 4.64 3.95
N TYR A 149 -5.39 5.09 5.20
CA TYR A 149 -4.33 4.63 6.08
C TYR A 149 -4.89 3.59 7.05
N THR A 150 -4.08 2.58 7.37
CA THR A 150 -4.32 1.61 8.42
C THR A 150 -3.21 1.72 9.45
N TYR A 151 -3.57 1.78 10.72
CA TYR A 151 -2.65 1.93 11.84
C TYR A 151 -2.75 0.74 12.78
N TRP A 152 -1.60 0.20 13.16
CA TRP A 152 -1.46 -0.85 14.17
C TRP A 152 -0.58 -0.37 15.31
N GLN A 153 -0.93 -0.78 16.53
CA GLN A 153 -0.12 -0.60 17.72
C GLN A 153 0.07 -1.93 18.41
N ASN A 154 1.33 -2.27 18.71
CA ASN A 154 1.74 -3.54 19.32
C ASN A 154 1.16 -4.77 18.59
N GLY A 155 1.05 -4.69 17.26
CA GLY A 155 0.52 -5.77 16.42
C GLY A 155 -1.01 -5.82 16.30
N VAL A 156 -1.74 -4.93 16.99
CA VAL A 156 -3.21 -4.87 16.94
C VAL A 156 -3.64 -3.70 16.05
N GLU A 157 -4.50 -3.97 15.06
CA GLU A 157 -5.09 -2.94 14.22
C GLU A 157 -5.97 -2.03 15.07
N GLN A 158 -5.65 -0.74 15.09
CA GLN A 158 -6.41 0.25 15.85
C GLN A 158 -7.44 0.94 14.97
N MET A 159 -7.08 1.22 13.71
CA MET A 159 -7.95 1.93 12.80
C MET A 159 -7.56 1.79 11.34
N GLN A 160 -8.56 1.97 10.49
CA GLN A 160 -8.43 2.12 9.06
C GLN A 160 -9.32 3.30 8.64
N LEU A 161 -8.72 4.40 8.20
CA LEU A 161 -9.45 5.63 7.89
C LEU A 161 -9.06 6.21 6.53
N PRO A 162 -10.05 6.72 5.76
CA PRO A 162 -9.79 7.40 4.50
C PRO A 162 -9.25 8.81 4.75
N PHE A 163 -8.37 9.28 3.87
CA PHE A 163 -7.95 10.68 3.78
C PHE A 163 -7.78 11.09 2.31
N THR A 164 -7.81 12.40 2.07
CA THR A 164 -7.65 12.95 0.71
C THR A 164 -6.45 13.88 0.69
N VAL A 165 -5.58 13.68 -0.29
CA VAL A 165 -4.46 14.58 -0.56
C VAL A 165 -4.89 15.56 -1.63
N LYS A 166 -4.77 16.85 -1.34
CA LYS A 166 -5.07 17.93 -2.28
C LYS A 166 -3.79 18.54 -2.84
N ALA A 167 -3.83 18.95 -4.11
CA ALA A 167 -2.73 19.64 -4.74
C ALA A 167 -2.54 21.04 -4.14
N GLY A 168 -1.30 21.41 -3.83
CA GLY A 168 -0.95 22.79 -3.45
C GLY A 168 -1.44 23.25 -2.07
N GLU A 169 -2.10 22.39 -1.28
CA GLU A 169 -2.49 22.65 0.10
C GLU A 169 -1.59 21.87 1.08
N PRO A 170 -1.38 22.36 2.31
CA PRO A 170 -0.78 21.56 3.37
C PRO A 170 -1.71 20.39 3.70
N ASN A 171 -1.20 19.16 3.54
CA ASN A 171 -1.94 17.95 3.87
C ASN A 171 -1.39 17.38 5.18
N GLU A 172 -2.20 17.40 6.23
CA GLU A 172 -1.86 16.82 7.52
C GLU A 172 -2.84 15.70 7.87
N VAL A 173 -2.29 14.53 8.22
CA VAL A 173 -3.06 13.37 8.66
C VAL A 173 -2.72 13.09 10.11
N ILE A 174 -3.71 13.28 10.98
CA ILE A 174 -3.59 12.97 12.41
C ILE A 174 -3.95 11.50 12.61
N VAL A 175 -2.94 10.68 12.88
CA VAL A 175 -3.10 9.29 13.31
C VAL A 175 -3.45 9.32 14.80
N LYS A 176 -4.63 8.81 15.17
CA LYS A 176 -5.15 8.85 16.54
C LYS A 176 -5.04 7.51 17.25
#